data_AF-A0A6L7PA48-F1
#
_entry.id   AF-A0A6L7PA48-F1
#
_cell.length_a   1.000
_cell.length_b   1.000
_cell.length_c   1.000
_cell.angle_alpha   90.00
_cell.angle_beta   90.00
_cell.angle_gamma   90.00
#
_symmetry.space_group_name_H-M   'P 1'
#
loop_
_entity.id
_entity.type
_entity.pdbx_description
1 polymer ?
#
loop_
_entity_poly.entity_id
_entity_poly.type
_entity_poly.pdbx_seq_one_letter_code
_entity_poly.pdbx_strand_id
1 'polypeptide(L)'
;MVFVGSIVFYNSFLPHLGPRHLLDDISSRGYAYGYLGGGLLLVVHLAFILATRDTDLADLATRLSIASVGLWWFGWATWTLRVVPEPPVRPTEERLTPFSAFALGFRELRRTFREIRRFRVAVVFLIAYLLFNDGISTVTAIAGAYAADTLAIPLVFNMGTVATIQFVAVPGALAFAWLADRIATKPALTVALVGWIGIVIV
;
A
#
# COMPACT_ATOMS: atom_id res chain seq x y z
N MET A 1 4.36 -2.04 12.75
CA MET A 1 5.62 -1.26 12.61
C MET A 1 6.40 -1.60 11.33
N VAL A 2 6.60 -2.86 10.97
CA VAL A 2 7.38 -3.27 9.77
C VAL A 2 6.79 -2.72 8.44
N PHE A 3 5.47 -2.76 8.28
CA PHE A 3 4.76 -2.24 7.09
C PHE A 3 4.91 -0.73 6.88
N VAL A 4 4.86 0.06 7.95
CA VAL A 4 4.98 1.54 7.85
C VAL A 4 6.41 1.93 7.51
N GLY A 5 7.40 1.21 8.05
CA GLY A 5 8.82 1.43 7.74
C GLY A 5 9.15 1.14 6.28
N SER A 6 8.62 0.06 5.71
CA SER A 6 8.90 -0.30 4.30
C SER A 6 8.31 0.70 3.30
N ILE A 7 7.15 1.31 3.59
CA ILE A 7 6.54 2.32 2.73
C ILE A 7 7.44 3.56 2.57
N VAL A 8 8.15 3.96 3.61
CA VAL A 8 9.08 5.11 3.55
C VAL A 8 10.23 4.81 2.57
N PHE A 9 10.81 3.60 2.65
CA PHE A 9 11.83 3.18 1.70
C PHE A 9 11.28 3.08 0.28
N TYR A 10 10.14 2.40 0.09
CA TYR A 10 9.48 2.29 -1.21
C TYR A 10 9.26 3.66 -1.88
N ASN A 11 8.68 4.62 -1.14
CA ASN A 11 8.43 5.97 -1.64
C ASN A 11 9.73 6.76 -1.92
N SER A 12 10.81 6.49 -1.19
CA SER A 12 12.12 7.12 -1.43
C SER A 12 12.84 6.60 -2.69
N PHE A 13 12.56 5.35 -3.07
CA PHE A 13 13.08 4.75 -4.31
C PHE A 13 12.31 5.21 -5.54
N LEU A 14 11.00 5.48 -5.42
CA LEU A 14 10.13 5.82 -6.54
C LEU A 14 10.69 6.92 -7.48
N PRO A 15 11.23 8.07 -6.99
CA PRO A 15 11.82 9.10 -7.86
C PRO A 15 13.04 8.67 -8.67
N HIS A 16 13.65 7.54 -8.31
CA HIS A 16 14.85 6.98 -8.95
C HIS A 16 14.50 5.87 -9.97
N LEU A 17 13.25 5.40 -9.99
CA LEU A 17 12.81 4.31 -10.88
C LEU A 17 12.52 4.79 -12.31
N GLY A 18 12.32 6.09 -12.54
CA GLY A 18 12.05 6.60 -13.87
C GLY A 18 11.88 8.13 -13.95
N PRO A 19 11.63 8.65 -15.16
CA PRO A 19 11.35 10.06 -15.39
C PRO A 19 10.14 10.57 -14.59
N ARG A 20 10.18 11.85 -14.16
CA ARG A 20 9.12 12.47 -13.35
C ARG A 20 7.70 12.34 -13.92
N HIS A 21 7.56 12.39 -15.24
CA HIS A 21 6.26 12.29 -15.91
C HIS A 21 5.69 10.86 -15.94
N LEU A 22 6.49 9.85 -15.60
CA LEU A 22 6.07 8.45 -15.52
C LEU A 22 5.87 7.98 -14.08
N LEU A 23 6.15 8.81 -13.07
CA LEU A 23 6.08 8.37 -11.66
C LEU A 23 4.67 7.96 -11.25
N ASP A 24 3.65 8.70 -11.71
CA ASP A 24 2.25 8.40 -11.43
C ASP A 24 1.83 7.06 -12.08
N ASP A 25 2.27 6.78 -13.31
CA ASP A 25 2.04 5.51 -14.01
C ASP A 25 2.81 4.35 -13.37
N ILE A 26 4.10 4.53 -13.03
CA ILE A 26 4.92 3.52 -12.33
C ILE A 26 4.30 3.17 -10.98
N SER A 27 3.89 4.17 -10.20
CA SER A 27 3.25 3.97 -8.90
C SER A 27 1.91 3.26 -9.04
N SER A 28 1.06 3.71 -9.97
CA SER A 28 -0.27 3.12 -10.19
C SER A 28 -0.19 1.68 -10.67
N ARG A 29 0.74 1.36 -11.58
CA ARG A 29 1.03 -0.02 -12.00
C ARG A 29 1.57 -0.85 -10.84
N GLY A 30 2.44 -0.28 -10.01
CA GLY A 30 2.91 -0.93 -8.78
C GLY A 30 1.76 -1.34 -7.86
N TYR A 31 0.81 -0.43 -7.62
CA TYR A 31 -0.42 -0.74 -6.87
C TYR A 31 -1.26 -1.82 -7.56
N ALA A 32 -1.49 -1.71 -8.87
CA ALA A 32 -2.27 -2.69 -9.63
C ALA A 32 -1.66 -4.10 -9.57
N TYR A 33 -0.34 -4.24 -9.74
CA TYR A 33 0.34 -5.52 -9.61
C TYR A 33 0.35 -6.04 -8.17
N GLY A 34 0.41 -5.15 -7.17
CA GLY A 34 0.25 -5.50 -5.76
C GLY A 34 -1.13 -6.11 -5.47
N TYR A 35 -2.20 -5.48 -5.97
CA TYR A 35 -3.57 -5.99 -5.87
C TYR A 35 -3.72 -7.32 -6.60
N LEU A 36 -3.17 -7.45 -7.81
CA LEU A 36 -3.23 -8.67 -8.60
C LEU A 36 -2.48 -9.82 -7.91
N GLY A 37 -1.27 -9.58 -7.42
CA GLY A 37 -0.46 -10.59 -6.73
C GLY A 37 -1.08 -11.05 -5.41
N GLY A 38 -1.54 -10.09 -4.59
CA GLY A 38 -2.24 -10.41 -3.34
C GLY A 38 -3.58 -11.11 -3.56
N GLY A 39 -4.35 -10.68 -4.57
CA GLY A 39 -5.61 -11.31 -4.98
C GLY A 39 -5.41 -12.72 -5.50
N LEU A 40 -4.39 -12.95 -6.33
CA LEU A 40 -4.05 -14.29 -6.85
C LEU A 40 -3.70 -15.26 -5.72
N LEU A 41 -2.86 -14.83 -4.77
CA LEU A 41 -2.50 -15.65 -3.62
C LEU A 41 -3.72 -15.96 -2.76
N LEU A 42 -4.59 -14.97 -2.54
CA LEU A 42 -5.85 -15.15 -1.80
C LEU A 42 -6.80 -16.15 -2.50
N VAL A 43 -6.89 -16.13 -3.84
CA VAL A 43 -7.67 -17.12 -4.60
C VAL A 43 -7.11 -18.53 -4.42
N VAL A 44 -5.78 -18.68 -4.43
CA VAL A 44 -5.13 -19.97 -4.16
C VAL A 44 -5.46 -20.45 -2.74
N HIS A 45 -5.39 -19.57 -1.73
CA HIS A 45 -5.78 -19.92 -0.36
C HIS A 45 -7.26 -20.28 -0.24
N LEU A 46 -8.13 -19.52 -0.90
CA LEU A 46 -9.57 -19.80 -0.92
C LEU A 46 -9.86 -21.17 -1.52
N ALA A 47 -9.25 -21.50 -2.66
CA ALA A 47 -9.40 -22.81 -3.30
C ALA A 47 -8.89 -23.94 -2.39
N PHE A 48 -7.75 -23.74 -1.74
CA PHE A 48 -7.17 -24.73 -0.83
C PHE A 48 -8.03 -24.96 0.43
N ILE A 49 -8.54 -23.87 1.03
CA ILE A 49 -9.45 -23.93 2.19
C ILE A 49 -10.77 -24.59 1.81
N LEU A 50 -11.35 -24.25 0.66
CA LEU A 50 -12.56 -24.89 0.14
C LEU A 50 -12.39 -26.39 -0.07
N ALA A 51 -11.25 -26.81 -0.63
CA ALA A 51 -10.95 -28.22 -0.90
C ALA A 51 -10.74 -29.05 0.39
N THR A 52 -10.35 -28.42 1.49
CA THR A 52 -10.01 -29.09 2.76
C THR A 52 -11.06 -28.89 3.85
N ARG A 53 -12.11 -28.10 3.59
CA ARG A 53 -13.10 -27.67 4.60
C ARG A 53 -13.80 -28.81 5.35
N ASP A 54 -14.04 -29.94 4.66
CA ASP A 54 -14.79 -31.09 5.17
C ASP A 54 -13.84 -32.20 5.69
N THR A 55 -12.56 -31.87 5.87
CA THR A 55 -11.52 -32.81 6.30
C THR A 55 -10.84 -32.32 7.58
N ASP A 56 -10.19 -33.22 8.31
CA ASP A 56 -9.39 -32.89 9.50
C ASP A 56 -8.18 -31.97 9.17
N LEU A 57 -7.91 -31.72 7.89
CA LEU A 57 -6.82 -30.87 7.41
C LEU A 57 -7.19 -29.38 7.33
N ALA A 58 -8.43 -28.98 7.62
CA ALA A 58 -8.88 -27.59 7.50
C ALA A 58 -8.06 -26.58 8.33
N ASP A 59 -7.71 -26.95 9.58
CA ASP A 59 -6.85 -26.10 10.44
C ASP A 59 -5.43 -25.98 9.87
N LEU A 60 -4.87 -27.11 9.43
CA LEU A 60 -3.55 -27.13 8.80
C LEU A 60 -3.52 -26.29 7.52
N ALA A 61 -4.57 -26.36 6.69
CA ALA A 61 -4.69 -25.58 5.47
C ALA A 61 -4.68 -24.07 5.74
N THR A 62 -5.37 -23.65 6.81
CA THR A 62 -5.37 -22.25 7.25
C THR A 62 -3.98 -21.80 7.71
N ARG A 63 -3.30 -22.60 8.53
CA ARG A 63 -1.93 -22.31 9.00
C ARG A 63 -0.91 -22.25 7.86
N LEU A 64 -1.00 -23.18 6.91
CA LEU A 64 -0.15 -23.19 5.72
C LEU A 64 -0.42 -21.98 4.83
N SER A 65 -1.68 -21.55 4.71
CA SER A 65 -2.04 -20.33 3.98
C SER A 65 -1.34 -19.12 4.61
N ILE A 66 -1.42 -18.95 5.93
CA ILE A 66 -0.72 -17.87 6.65
C ILE A 66 0.81 -17.95 6.45
N ALA A 67 1.40 -19.15 6.58
CA ALA A 67 2.84 -19.33 6.37
C ALA A 67 3.28 -18.95 4.95
N SER A 68 2.48 -19.34 3.95
CA SER A 68 2.78 -19.03 2.54
C SER A 68 2.66 -17.54 2.21
N VAL A 69 1.84 -16.77 2.93
CA VAL A 69 1.85 -15.29 2.84
C VAL A 69 3.22 -14.74 3.20
N GLY A 70 3.80 -15.21 4.31
CA GLY A 70 5.15 -14.80 4.72
C GLY A 70 6.19 -15.14 3.66
N LEU A 71 6.13 -16.35 3.09
CA LEU A 71 7.04 -16.78 2.03
C LEU A 71 6.86 -15.96 0.74
N TRP A 72 5.63 -15.63 0.37
CA TRP A 72 5.31 -14.81 -0.79
C TRP A 72 5.96 -13.43 -0.67
N TRP A 73 5.74 -12.74 0.45
CA TRP A 73 6.34 -11.43 0.70
C TRP A 73 7.87 -11.50 0.78
N PHE A 74 8.42 -12.53 1.42
CA PHE A 74 9.87 -12.72 1.51
C PHE A 74 10.51 -12.95 0.14
N GLY A 75 9.87 -13.74 -0.72
CA GLY A 75 10.31 -14.00 -2.09
C GLY A 75 10.37 -12.73 -2.93
N TRP A 76 9.27 -11.97 -2.94
CA TRP A 76 9.22 -10.70 -3.68
C TRP A 76 10.16 -9.65 -3.11
N ALA A 77 10.27 -9.51 -1.78
CA ALA A 77 11.22 -8.59 -1.17
C ALA A 77 12.67 -8.91 -1.56
N THR A 78 13.06 -10.19 -1.51
CA THR A 78 14.41 -10.64 -1.90
C THR A 78 14.67 -10.37 -3.37
N TRP A 79 13.67 -10.58 -4.23
CA TRP A 79 13.77 -10.28 -5.66
C TRP A 79 13.97 -8.77 -5.90
N THR A 80 13.14 -7.93 -5.28
CA THR A 80 13.24 -6.48 -5.39
C THR A 80 14.61 -5.98 -4.95
N LEU A 81 15.14 -6.47 -3.82
CA LEU A 81 16.46 -6.08 -3.32
C LEU A 81 17.62 -6.49 -4.25
N ARG A 82 17.43 -7.53 -5.07
CA ARG A 82 18.45 -7.99 -6.03
C ARG A 82 18.39 -7.28 -7.37
N VAL A 83 17.18 -6.91 -7.82
CA VAL A 83 16.94 -6.41 -9.18
C VAL A 83 16.87 -4.89 -9.24
N VAL A 84 16.36 -4.22 -8.20
CA VAL A 84 16.23 -2.76 -8.20
C VAL A 84 17.60 -2.14 -7.95
N PRO A 85 18.10 -1.29 -8.87
CA PRO A 85 19.37 -0.60 -8.68
C PRO A 85 19.31 0.33 -7.48
N GLU A 86 20.39 0.38 -6.70
CA GLU A 86 20.52 1.34 -5.61
C GLU A 86 20.70 2.76 -6.17
N PRO A 87 20.01 3.78 -5.60
CA PRO A 87 20.22 5.17 -5.97
C PRO A 87 21.68 5.59 -5.77
N PRO A 88 22.25 6.42 -6.67
CA PRO A 88 23.61 6.90 -6.52
C PRO A 88 23.73 7.72 -5.21
N VAL A 89 24.59 7.24 -4.31
CA VAL A 89 24.95 7.93 -3.08
C VAL A 89 25.65 9.24 -3.45
N ARG A 90 25.21 10.38 -2.90
CA ARG A 90 25.84 11.67 -3.20
C ARG A 90 27.29 11.66 -2.65
N PRO A 91 28.27 12.26 -3.36
CA PRO A 91 29.70 12.17 -2.97
C PRO A 91 30.03 12.66 -1.55
N THR A 92 29.16 13.46 -0.93
CA THR A 92 29.33 13.95 0.45
C THR A 92 29.02 12.87 1.51
N GLU A 93 28.51 11.71 1.12
CA GLU A 93 28.00 10.65 2.00
C GLU A 93 28.91 9.41 2.09
N GLU A 94 30.03 9.37 1.36
CA GLU A 94 30.94 8.20 1.27
C GLU A 94 31.60 7.78 2.60
N ARG A 95 31.43 8.54 3.69
CA ARG A 95 32.00 8.23 5.02
C ARG A 95 31.07 8.52 6.19
N LEU A 96 29.77 8.34 6.02
CA LEU A 96 28.86 8.46 7.15
C LEU A 96 28.88 7.17 7.98
N THR A 97 29.45 7.24 9.19
CA THR A 97 29.16 6.22 10.22
C THR A 97 27.64 6.20 10.49
N PRO A 98 27.05 5.04 10.89
CA PRO A 98 25.60 4.95 11.13
C PRO A 98 25.08 6.08 12.03
N PHE A 99 25.85 6.41 13.08
CA PHE A 99 25.54 7.50 14.00
C PHE A 99 25.53 8.89 13.34
N SER A 100 26.47 9.16 12.42
CA SER A 100 26.52 10.41 11.67
C SER A 100 25.41 10.54 10.63
N ALA A 101 24.95 9.42 10.06
CA ALA A 101 23.78 9.39 9.17
C ALA A 101 22.48 9.71 9.94
N PHE A 102 22.30 9.13 11.13
CA PHE A 102 21.19 9.48 12.02
C PHE A 102 21.22 10.97 12.43
N ALA A 103 22.39 11.48 12.81
CA ALA A 103 22.55 12.89 13.18
C ALA A 103 22.28 13.85 12.01
N LEU A 104 22.67 13.48 10.79
CA LEU A 104 22.36 14.22 9.56
C LEU A 104 20.85 14.22 9.28
N GLY A 105 20.20 13.07 9.33
CA GLY A 105 18.75 12.95 9.15
C GLY A 105 17.97 13.78 10.16
N PHE A 106 18.36 13.75 11.44
CA PHE A 106 17.70 14.55 12.48
C PHE A 106 17.92 16.05 12.31
N ARG A 107 19.10 16.46 11.83
CA ARG A 107 19.41 17.87 11.51
C ARG A 107 18.59 18.39 10.34
N GLU A 108 18.47 17.62 9.25
CA GLU A 108 17.64 17.97 8.09
C GLU A 108 16.15 18.00 8.47
N LEU A 109 15.69 17.05 9.28
CA LEU A 109 14.33 17.05 9.81
C LEU A 109 14.07 18.30 10.66
N ARG A 110 14.97 18.62 11.60
CA ARG A 110 14.87 19.82 12.45
C ARG A 110 14.88 21.11 11.63
N ARG A 111 15.68 21.17 10.56
CA ARG A 111 15.70 22.31 9.63
C ARG A 111 14.36 22.46 8.91
N THR A 112 13.83 21.35 8.38
CA THR A 112 12.52 21.31 7.71
C THR A 112 11.39 21.75 8.65
N PHE A 113 11.39 21.28 9.90
CA PHE A 113 10.44 21.72 10.93
C PHE A 113 10.58 23.19 11.29
N ARG A 114 11.79 23.75 11.28
CA ARG A 114 12.03 25.16 11.56
C ARG A 114 11.53 26.06 10.42
N GLU A 115 11.57 25.56 9.18
CA GLU A 115 11.08 26.25 7.98
C GLU A 115 9.60 25.97 7.68
N ILE A 116 8.89 25.20 8.52
CA ILE A 116 7.51 24.74 8.28
C ILE A 116 6.52 25.89 8.02
N ARG A 117 6.76 27.07 8.60
CA ARG A 117 5.96 28.30 8.38
C ARG A 117 6.05 28.84 6.95
N ARG A 118 7.12 28.51 6.21
CA ARG A 118 7.32 28.85 4.80
C ARG A 118 6.57 27.90 3.87
N PHE A 119 6.23 26.71 4.35
CA PHE A 119 5.56 25.64 3.60
C PHE A 119 4.11 25.41 4.08
N ARG A 120 3.35 26.47 4.38
CA ARG A 120 1.96 26.35 4.89
C ARG A 120 1.09 25.43 4.02
N VAL A 121 1.22 25.51 2.69
CA VAL A 121 0.47 24.65 1.76
C VAL A 121 0.83 23.18 1.94
N ALA A 122 2.11 22.85 2.15
CA ALA A 122 2.54 21.49 2.39
C ALA A 122 2.02 20.94 3.73
N VAL A 123 1.98 21.77 4.78
CA VAL A 123 1.43 21.38 6.08
C VAL A 123 -0.05 21.07 5.98
N VAL A 124 -0.82 21.92 5.32
CA VAL A 124 -2.26 21.68 5.10
C VAL A 124 -2.48 20.41 4.28
N PHE A 125 -1.66 20.19 3.24
CA PHE A 125 -1.68 18.94 2.47
C PHE A 125 -1.39 17.72 3.36
N LEU A 126 -0.37 17.77 4.22
CA LEU A 126 -0.03 16.66 5.12
C LEU A 126 -1.13 16.34 6.13
N ILE A 127 -1.78 17.37 6.69
CA ILE A 127 -2.93 17.18 7.60
C ILE A 127 -4.08 16.53 6.83
N ALA A 128 -4.42 17.03 5.65
CA ALA A 128 -5.47 16.46 4.82
C ALA A 128 -5.15 15.01 4.41
N TYR A 129 -3.91 14.74 4.02
CA TYR A 129 -3.42 13.41 3.69
C TYR A 129 -3.50 12.46 4.89
N LEU A 130 -3.14 12.91 6.08
CA LEU A 130 -3.23 12.12 7.31
C LEU A 130 -4.66 11.72 7.61
N LEU A 131 -5.60 12.67 7.59
CA LEU A 131 -7.03 12.42 7.84
C LEU A 131 -7.61 11.45 6.79
N PHE A 132 -7.24 11.62 5.53
CA PHE A 132 -7.67 10.73 4.45
C PHE A 132 -7.14 9.30 4.63
N ASN A 133 -5.84 9.15 4.88
CA ASN A 133 -5.22 7.85 5.05
C ASN A 133 -5.74 7.13 6.31
N ASP A 134 -6.01 7.88 7.38
CA ASP A 134 -6.60 7.35 8.61
C ASP A 134 -8.02 6.84 8.37
N GLY A 135 -8.86 7.61 7.67
CA GLY A 135 -10.21 7.18 7.30
C GLY A 135 -10.23 5.90 6.46
N ILE A 136 -9.38 5.83 5.42
CA ILE A 136 -9.27 4.63 4.58
C ILE A 136 -8.79 3.42 5.37
N SER A 137 -7.78 3.61 6.23
CA SER A 137 -7.19 2.53 7.02
C SER A 137 -8.20 1.98 8.01
N THR A 138 -8.98 2.83 8.68
CA THR A 138 -10.00 2.43 9.64
C THR A 138 -11.11 1.60 8.98
N VAL A 139 -11.67 2.08 7.86
CA VAL A 139 -12.70 1.32 7.12
C VAL A 139 -12.15 -0.03 6.68
N THR A 140 -10.94 -0.07 6.13
CA THR A 140 -10.32 -1.33 5.65
C THR A 140 -10.05 -2.30 6.79
N ALA A 141 -9.59 -1.82 7.95
CA ALA A 141 -9.28 -2.65 9.11
C ALA A 141 -10.53 -3.25 9.75
N ILE A 142 -11.63 -2.50 9.76
CA ILE A 142 -12.87 -2.92 10.42
C ILE A 142 -13.77 -3.72 9.46
N ALA A 143 -13.73 -3.46 8.14
CA ALA A 143 -14.63 -4.07 7.16
C ALA A 143 -14.66 -5.61 7.23
N GLY A 144 -13.49 -6.24 7.33
CA GLY A 144 -13.40 -7.71 7.39
C GLY A 144 -14.04 -8.30 8.65
N ALA A 145 -13.78 -7.71 9.82
CA ALA A 145 -14.35 -8.14 11.10
C ALA A 145 -15.84 -7.82 11.19
N TYR A 146 -16.26 -6.63 10.74
CA TYR A 146 -17.66 -6.22 10.71
C TYR A 146 -18.52 -7.17 9.84
N ALA A 147 -18.01 -7.57 8.68
CA ALA A 147 -18.68 -8.56 7.83
C ALA A 147 -18.90 -9.90 8.54
N ALA A 148 -17.91 -10.39 9.28
CA ALA A 148 -18.01 -11.65 10.02
C ALA A 148 -18.90 -11.52 11.28
N ASP A 149 -18.66 -10.50 12.10
CA ASP A 149 -19.22 -10.40 13.45
C ASP A 149 -20.62 -9.76 13.48
N THR A 150 -20.89 -8.78 12.61
CA THR A 150 -22.16 -8.04 12.61
C THR A 150 -23.12 -8.55 11.55
N LEU A 151 -22.62 -8.80 10.33
CA LEU A 151 -23.44 -9.31 9.23
C LEU A 151 -23.54 -10.84 9.22
N ALA A 152 -22.85 -11.53 10.13
CA ALA A 152 -22.78 -12.99 10.23
C ALA A 152 -22.39 -13.67 8.91
N ILE A 153 -21.58 -13.00 8.08
CA ILE A 153 -21.17 -13.49 6.77
C ILE A 153 -20.15 -14.63 6.97
N PRO A 154 -20.37 -15.82 6.39
CA PRO A 154 -19.42 -16.92 6.49
C PRO A 154 -18.03 -16.54 5.99
N LEU A 155 -16.98 -17.01 6.68
CA LEU A 155 -15.57 -16.69 6.38
C LEU A 155 -15.22 -16.89 4.89
N VAL A 156 -15.63 -18.01 4.30
CA VAL A 156 -15.39 -18.34 2.89
C VAL A 156 -16.01 -17.30 1.95
N PHE A 157 -17.23 -16.83 2.26
CA PHE A 157 -17.90 -15.80 1.47
C PHE A 157 -17.20 -14.45 1.63
N ASN A 158 -16.77 -14.10 2.85
CA ASN A 158 -16.00 -12.89 3.12
C ASN A 158 -14.66 -12.90 2.34
N MET A 159 -13.92 -14.02 2.38
CA MET A 159 -12.70 -14.20 1.59
C MET A 159 -12.95 -14.06 0.08
N GLY A 160 -14.04 -14.63 -0.44
CA GLY A 160 -14.43 -14.47 -1.84
C GLY A 160 -14.80 -13.03 -2.20
N THR A 161 -15.43 -12.30 -1.28
CA THR A 161 -15.76 -10.87 -1.44
C THR A 161 -14.48 -10.04 -1.49
N VAL A 162 -13.55 -10.24 -0.56
CA VAL A 162 -12.25 -9.57 -0.56
C VAL A 162 -11.48 -9.88 -1.84
N ALA A 163 -11.43 -11.15 -2.27
CA ALA A 163 -10.79 -11.53 -3.53
C ALA A 163 -11.39 -10.77 -4.72
N THR A 164 -12.71 -10.66 -4.80
CA THR A 164 -13.41 -9.91 -5.86
C THR A 164 -13.00 -8.44 -5.85
N ILE A 165 -12.96 -7.80 -4.67
CA ILE A 165 -12.52 -6.40 -4.53
C ILE A 165 -11.09 -6.22 -5.05
N GLN A 166 -10.18 -7.17 -4.78
CA GLN A 166 -8.80 -7.09 -5.30
C GLN A 166 -8.78 -7.06 -6.83
N PHE A 167 -9.58 -7.90 -7.51
CA PHE A 167 -9.64 -7.91 -8.98
C PHE A 167 -10.35 -6.69 -9.56
N VAL A 168 -11.29 -6.08 -8.84
CA VAL A 168 -11.92 -4.80 -9.22
C VAL A 168 -10.96 -3.62 -8.98
N ALA A 169 -10.09 -3.71 -7.97
CA ALA A 169 -9.10 -2.68 -7.67
C ALA A 169 -8.03 -2.55 -8.76
N VAL A 170 -7.69 -3.63 -9.47
CA VAL A 170 -6.73 -3.61 -10.59
C VAL A 170 -7.15 -2.65 -11.72
N PRO A 171 -8.31 -2.84 -12.39
CA PRO A 171 -8.79 -1.90 -13.41
C PRO A 171 -9.14 -0.54 -12.80
N GLY A 172 -9.58 -0.48 -11.53
CA GLY A 172 -9.82 0.78 -10.83
C GLY A 172 -8.57 1.64 -10.69
N ALA A 173 -7.43 1.05 -10.30
CA ALA A 173 -6.16 1.74 -10.18
C ALA A 173 -5.65 2.24 -11.55
N LEU A 174 -5.77 1.42 -12.59
CA LEU A 174 -5.39 1.80 -13.95
C LEU A 174 -6.30 2.90 -14.53
N ALA A 175 -7.61 2.80 -14.30
CA ALA A 175 -8.57 3.82 -14.71
C ALA A 175 -8.33 5.15 -13.98
N PHE A 176 -7.97 5.09 -12.69
CA PHE A 176 -7.63 6.27 -11.92
C PHE A 176 -6.34 6.92 -12.42
N ALA A 177 -5.32 6.13 -12.78
CA ALA A 177 -4.10 6.65 -13.40
C ALA A 177 -4.39 7.39 -14.71
N TRP A 178 -5.18 6.76 -15.59
CA TRP A 178 -5.63 7.37 -16.84
C TRP A 178 -6.44 8.66 -16.61
N LEU A 179 -7.29 8.68 -15.58
CA LEU A 179 -8.06 9.87 -15.22
C LEU A 179 -7.13 10.98 -14.71
N ALA A 180 -6.20 10.66 -13.81
CA ALA A 180 -5.23 11.60 -13.27
C ALA A 180 -4.38 12.25 -14.37
N ASP A 181 -3.97 11.48 -15.39
CA ASP A 181 -3.25 11.98 -16.56
C ASP A 181 -4.07 13.00 -17.37
N ARG A 182 -5.40 12.85 -17.42
CA ARG A 182 -6.28 13.74 -18.21
C ARG A 182 -6.75 14.99 -17.48
N ILE A 183 -7.09 14.88 -16.20
CA ILE A 183 -7.70 15.99 -15.44
C ILE A 183 -6.76 16.61 -14.41
N ALA A 184 -5.52 16.13 -14.31
CA ALA A 184 -4.55 16.40 -13.24
C ALA A 184 -4.91 15.72 -11.90
N THR A 185 -3.86 15.42 -11.11
CA THR A 185 -3.95 14.61 -9.89
C THR A 185 -4.88 15.19 -8.82
N LYS A 186 -4.89 16.53 -8.64
CA LYS A 186 -5.67 17.20 -7.59
C LYS A 186 -7.20 17.05 -7.74
N PRO A 187 -7.81 17.39 -8.90
CA PRO A 187 -9.24 17.18 -9.08
C PRO A 187 -9.61 15.69 -9.13
N ALA A 188 -8.76 14.82 -9.68
CA ALA A 188 -8.98 13.36 -9.63
C ALA A 188 -9.11 12.85 -8.18
N LEU A 189 -8.19 13.27 -7.30
CA LEU A 189 -8.24 12.97 -5.87
C LEU A 189 -9.52 13.52 -5.21
N THR A 190 -9.95 14.72 -5.59
CA THR A 190 -11.15 15.36 -5.02
C THR A 190 -12.42 14.60 -5.39
N VAL A 191 -12.54 14.15 -6.64
CA VAL A 191 -13.68 13.34 -7.10
C VAL A 191 -13.73 12.01 -6.34
N ALA A 192 -12.59 11.33 -6.19
CA ALA A 192 -12.50 10.09 -5.41
C ALA A 192 -12.92 10.32 -3.94
N LEU A 193 -12.50 11.44 -3.34
CA LEU A 193 -12.85 11.79 -1.97
C LEU A 193 -14.35 12.03 -1.79
N VAL A 194 -14.98 12.79 -2.70
CA VAL A 194 -16.43 13.04 -2.65
C VAL A 194 -17.21 11.75 -2.81
N GLY A 195 -16.77 10.86 -3.73
CA GLY A 195 -17.36 9.53 -3.88
C GLY A 195 -17.26 8.70 -2.59
N TRP A 196 -16.10 8.74 -1.93
CA TRP A 196 -15.88 8.07 -0.65
C TRP A 196 -16.80 8.58 0.46
N ILE A 197 -16.95 9.90 0.58
CA ILE A 197 -17.88 10.52 1.54
C ILE A 197 -19.31 10.07 1.27
N GLY A 198 -19.72 10.02 0.00
CA GLY A 198 -21.05 9.53 -0.38
C GLY A 198 -21.30 8.09 0.05
N ILE A 199 -20.31 7.20 -0.11
CA ILE A 199 -20.41 5.79 0.29
C ILE A 199 -20.49 5.64 1.81
N VAL A 200 -19.71 6.41 2.57
CA VAL A 200 -19.67 6.28 4.04
C VAL A 200 -20.92 6.82 4.72
N ILE A 201 -21.61 7.79 4.11
CA ILE A 201 -22.84 8.37 4.67
C ILE A 201 -24.06 7.45 4.46
N VAL A 202 -24.03 6.60 3.43
CA VAL A 202 -25.12 5.68 3.06
C VAL A 202 -24.97 4.36 3.81
#